data_AF-A0A0A8L055-F1
#
_entry.id   AF-A0A0A8L055-F1
#
_cell.length_a   1.000
_cell.length_b   1.000
_cell.length_c   1.000
_cell.angle_alpha   90.00
_cell.angle_beta   90.00
_cell.angle_gamma   90.00
#
_symmetry.space_group_name_H-M   'P 1'
#
loop_
_entity.id
_entity.type
_entity.pdbx_description
1 polymer ?
#
loop_
_entity_poly.entity_id
_entity_poly.type
_entity_poly.pdbx_seq_one_letter_code
_entity_poly.pdbx_strand_id
1 'polypeptide(L)'
;MTSDKLTGRQLFEKIGKPTKIVAPMVDQSELAWRVLSRRYGATLAYTPMFHAKLFATSEKYRKDMWCEADGDEKIDRPLVVQFCANDPEYLLQAAKLVQDKCDAVDLNLGCPQGIARKGKYGAFLMEDWDLISKLISNLHENLDIPVTAKIRVFPEREKTLEYAKMVLKAGAQFLTVHGRLREQKGQKTGLADWEIIKYLRDNLPKDTVFFANGNVLYPEDISRCMNKIGCDAVMSAEGNLYNPGVFNTDHTNEKDKIFPRVDLLLREYFEIVKSFHGSYASKIAMKSHFFKVLRPFLPHNTDIRANIAMMKATTSFDDWEEKVVKLVEERVQAIINEPDFADKDVVTEGETQLWGGAYRSVPYWRCQPYFRPVNGVTADIRVTDALNTAHVASESEPTAKDEHEVLKRKSDVQLQQPTTKETKV
;
A
#
# COMPACT_ATOMS: atom_id res chain seq x y z
N MET A 1 -35.51 7.17 15.00
CA MET A 1 -35.13 7.25 13.58
C MET A 1 -33.66 6.93 13.52
N THR A 2 -33.30 5.72 13.11
CA THR A 2 -31.90 5.39 12.79
C THR A 2 -31.49 6.32 11.66
N SER A 3 -30.46 7.14 11.85
CA SER A 3 -29.87 7.88 10.73
C SER A 3 -29.54 6.87 9.65
N ASP A 4 -30.08 7.03 8.44
CA ASP A 4 -29.74 6.14 7.34
C ASP A 4 -28.22 6.22 7.12
N LYS A 5 -27.55 5.08 7.28
CA LYS A 5 -26.11 4.98 7.09
C LYS A 5 -25.78 5.31 5.65
N LEU A 6 -24.81 6.21 5.43
CA LEU A 6 -24.43 6.66 4.10
C LEU A 6 -24.07 5.47 3.19
N THR A 7 -24.57 5.45 1.96
CA THR A 7 -24.06 4.50 0.96
C THR A 7 -22.57 4.75 0.68
N GLY A 8 -21.90 3.81 0.01
CA GLY A 8 -20.50 3.99 -0.39
C GLY A 8 -20.29 5.28 -1.17
N ARG A 9 -21.05 5.51 -2.24
CA ARG A 9 -20.89 6.73 -3.06
C ARG A 9 -21.15 8.01 -2.27
N GLN A 10 -22.18 8.04 -1.41
CA GLN A 10 -22.47 9.18 -0.55
C GLN A 10 -21.36 9.45 0.47
N LEU A 11 -20.78 8.42 1.08
CA LEU A 11 -19.63 8.57 1.96
C LEU A 11 -18.44 9.18 1.21
N PHE A 12 -18.11 8.63 0.04
CA PHE A 12 -16.99 9.10 -0.79
C PHE A 12 -17.15 10.58 -1.17
N GLU A 13 -18.36 11.01 -1.51
CA GLU A 13 -18.67 12.42 -1.77
C GLU A 13 -18.55 13.28 -0.52
N LYS A 14 -19.10 12.83 0.61
CA LYS A 14 -19.07 13.55 1.89
C LYS A 14 -17.65 13.82 2.37
N ILE A 15 -16.73 12.86 2.19
CA ILE A 15 -15.32 12.99 2.60
C ILE A 15 -14.44 13.68 1.56
N GLY A 16 -15.03 14.31 0.53
CA GLY A 16 -14.31 15.15 -0.43
C GLY A 16 -13.72 14.41 -1.64
N LYS A 17 -14.25 13.23 -1.99
CA LYS A 17 -13.80 12.40 -3.14
C LYS A 17 -12.28 12.15 -3.15
N PRO A 18 -11.71 11.63 -2.04
CA PRO A 18 -10.26 11.52 -1.89
C PRO A 18 -9.67 10.56 -2.92
N THR A 19 -8.59 10.96 -3.59
CA THR A 19 -7.90 10.14 -4.61
C THR A 19 -6.56 9.59 -4.14
N LYS A 20 -6.00 10.15 -3.07
CA LYS A 20 -4.64 9.89 -2.56
C LYS A 20 -4.71 9.34 -1.14
N ILE A 21 -4.49 8.02 -0.98
CA ILE A 21 -4.76 7.32 0.29
C ILE A 21 -3.49 6.80 0.96
N VAL A 22 -3.28 7.16 2.24
CA VAL A 22 -2.28 6.52 3.11
C VAL A 22 -2.79 5.14 3.51
N ALA A 23 -2.04 4.10 3.16
CA ALA A 23 -2.40 2.73 3.52
C ALA A 23 -2.29 2.44 5.02
N PRO A 24 -3.10 1.50 5.54
CA PRO A 24 -2.91 0.98 6.89
C PRO A 24 -1.64 0.13 6.95
N MET A 25 -0.74 0.50 7.86
CA MET A 25 0.56 -0.12 8.06
C MET A 25 0.84 -0.22 9.56
N VAL A 26 0.96 -1.47 10.05
CA VAL A 26 1.28 -1.76 11.46
C VAL A 26 2.55 -0.99 11.86
N ASP A 27 2.44 -0.20 12.92
CA ASP A 27 3.52 0.65 13.46
C ASP A 27 4.14 1.65 12.46
N GLN A 28 3.42 2.05 11.40
CA GLN A 28 3.94 2.99 10.38
C GLN A 28 2.89 3.96 9.78
N SER A 29 1.64 3.94 10.26
CA SER A 29 0.55 4.82 9.77
C SER A 29 -0.20 5.47 10.95
N GLU A 30 0.52 5.63 12.04
CA GLU A 30 0.20 6.37 13.24
C GLU A 30 0.01 7.88 12.96
N LEU A 31 -0.56 8.59 13.93
CA LEU A 31 -1.01 9.97 13.78
C LEU A 31 0.04 10.89 13.14
N ALA A 32 1.27 10.90 13.69
CA ALA A 32 2.32 11.80 13.19
C ALA A 32 2.61 11.58 11.70
N TRP A 33 2.67 10.32 11.25
CA TRP A 33 2.89 10.01 9.84
C TRP A 33 1.69 10.33 8.95
N ARG A 34 0.45 10.17 9.45
CA ARG A 34 -0.75 10.60 8.71
C ARG A 34 -0.76 12.11 8.52
N VAL A 35 -0.45 12.87 9.57
CA VAL A 35 -0.33 14.34 9.51
C VAL A 35 0.75 14.77 8.53
N LEU A 36 1.94 14.15 8.59
CA LEU A 36 3.00 14.39 7.61
C LEU A 36 2.49 14.10 6.18
N SER A 37 1.94 12.91 5.94
CA SER A 37 1.47 12.51 4.61
C SER A 37 0.41 13.47 4.03
N ARG A 38 -0.47 14.03 4.88
CA ARG A 38 -1.46 15.05 4.47
C ARG A 38 -0.80 16.35 4.00
N ARG A 39 0.27 16.79 4.67
CA ARG A 39 1.06 17.96 4.23
C ARG A 39 1.74 17.75 2.87
N TYR A 40 1.93 16.49 2.47
CA TYR A 40 2.44 16.11 1.15
C TYR A 40 1.33 15.66 0.19
N GLY A 41 0.06 15.99 0.49
CA GLY A 41 -1.04 15.86 -0.46
C GLY A 41 -1.93 14.63 -0.28
N ALA A 42 -1.74 13.80 0.75
CA ALA A 42 -2.69 12.71 1.04
C ALA A 42 -4.08 13.27 1.42
N THR A 43 -5.14 12.73 0.82
CA THR A 43 -6.52 13.20 0.99
C THR A 43 -7.36 12.31 1.91
N LEU A 44 -6.94 11.06 2.12
CA LEU A 44 -7.55 10.12 3.07
C LEU A 44 -6.43 9.31 3.72
N ALA A 45 -6.60 8.97 4.99
CA ALA A 45 -5.63 8.14 5.69
C ALA A 45 -6.32 7.02 6.45
N TYR A 46 -5.59 5.92 6.59
CA TYR A 46 -5.97 4.79 7.43
C TYR A 46 -5.05 4.74 8.65
N THR A 47 -5.58 4.34 9.80
CA THR A 47 -4.77 4.05 10.99
C THR A 47 -3.87 2.83 10.78
N PRO A 48 -2.94 2.55 11.71
CA PRO A 48 -2.37 1.21 11.81
C PRO A 48 -3.49 0.19 12.00
N MET A 49 -3.20 -1.06 11.62
CA MET A 49 -4.10 -2.17 11.88
C MET A 49 -4.09 -2.50 13.39
N PHE A 50 -5.22 -2.26 14.06
CA PHE A 50 -5.39 -2.56 15.49
C PHE A 50 -5.97 -3.95 15.72
N HIS A 51 -5.53 -4.64 16.76
CA HIS A 51 -6.12 -5.93 17.12
C HIS A 51 -7.43 -5.71 17.90
N ALA A 52 -8.58 -6.03 17.32
CA ALA A 52 -9.89 -5.73 17.89
C ALA A 52 -10.06 -6.20 19.33
N LYS A 53 -9.77 -7.47 19.63
CA LYS A 53 -9.87 -8.01 21.00
C LYS A 53 -9.02 -7.25 22.03
N LEU A 54 -7.78 -6.89 21.68
CA LEU A 54 -6.91 -6.13 22.59
C LEU A 54 -7.41 -4.69 22.73
N PHE A 55 -7.85 -4.09 21.63
CA PHE A 55 -8.44 -2.76 21.65
C PHE A 55 -9.72 -2.72 22.50
N ALA A 56 -10.60 -3.71 22.41
CA ALA A 56 -11.80 -3.78 23.24
C ALA A 56 -11.50 -3.99 24.74
N THR A 57 -10.58 -4.90 25.07
CA THR A 57 -10.44 -5.40 26.46
C THR A 57 -9.24 -4.82 27.23
N SER A 58 -8.25 -4.25 26.55
CA SER A 58 -7.05 -3.70 27.20
C SER A 58 -6.96 -2.19 27.04
N GLU A 59 -7.21 -1.47 28.13
CA GLU A 59 -7.07 0.00 28.16
C GLU A 59 -5.63 0.43 27.86
N LYS A 60 -4.64 -0.32 28.35
CA LYS A 60 -3.23 -0.05 28.05
C LYS A 60 -2.97 -0.12 26.54
N TYR A 61 -3.41 -1.20 25.87
CA TYR A 61 -3.22 -1.34 24.42
C TYR A 61 -3.88 -0.19 23.65
N ARG A 62 -5.09 0.21 24.06
CA ARG A 62 -5.76 1.38 23.46
C ARG A 62 -4.96 2.66 23.62
N LYS A 63 -4.52 2.99 24.84
CA LYS A 63 -3.73 4.20 25.13
C LYS A 63 -2.39 4.22 24.40
N ASP A 64 -1.77 3.06 24.20
CA ASP A 64 -0.52 2.95 23.44
C ASP A 64 -0.74 3.24 21.94
N MET A 65 -1.91 2.90 21.39
CA MET A 65 -2.22 2.93 19.96
C MET A 65 -3.05 4.14 19.50
N TRP A 66 -3.77 4.77 20.42
CA TRP A 66 -4.72 5.86 20.17
C TRP A 66 -4.55 6.97 21.21
N CYS A 67 -4.19 8.17 20.76
CA CYS A 67 -4.11 9.37 21.60
C CYS A 67 -5.29 10.32 21.33
N GLU A 68 -5.38 11.42 22.08
CA GLU A 68 -6.51 12.36 21.99
C GLU A 68 -6.61 13.03 20.61
N ALA A 69 -5.46 13.27 19.96
CA ALA A 69 -5.40 13.91 18.65
C ALA A 69 -5.68 12.95 17.47
N ASP A 70 -5.76 11.63 17.71
CA ASP A 70 -6.21 10.68 16.69
C ASP A 70 -7.69 10.94 16.37
N GLY A 71 -8.01 11.10 15.09
CA GLY A 71 -9.38 11.37 14.65
C GLY A 71 -9.85 12.81 14.82
N ASP A 72 -8.96 13.75 15.17
CA ASP A 72 -9.29 15.17 15.23
C ASP A 72 -9.75 15.70 13.86
N GLU A 73 -10.84 16.47 13.87
CA GLU A 73 -11.53 16.93 12.66
C GLU A 73 -10.70 17.83 11.76
N LYS A 74 -9.74 18.56 12.31
CA LYS A 74 -8.95 19.55 11.57
C LYS A 74 -7.64 18.97 11.05
N ILE A 75 -7.03 18.04 11.77
CA ILE A 75 -5.68 17.58 11.46
C ILE A 75 -5.61 16.14 10.94
N ASP A 76 -6.57 15.28 11.29
CA ASP A 76 -6.45 13.84 11.03
C ASP A 76 -7.63 13.24 10.26
N ARG A 77 -8.68 14.02 9.97
CA ARG A 77 -9.81 13.60 9.13
C ARG A 77 -9.71 14.11 7.68
N PRO A 78 -10.27 13.38 6.69
CA PRO A 78 -11.06 12.16 6.83
C PRO A 78 -10.21 10.93 7.16
N LEU A 79 -10.67 10.10 8.09
CA LEU A 79 -9.93 8.97 8.68
C LEU A 79 -10.73 7.66 8.61
N VAL A 80 -10.06 6.58 8.25
CA VAL A 80 -10.59 5.21 8.38
C VAL A 80 -9.80 4.43 9.43
N VAL A 81 -10.49 3.87 10.43
CA VAL A 81 -9.84 3.09 11.49
C VAL A 81 -9.88 1.62 11.13
N GLN A 82 -8.71 0.99 10.98
CA GLN A 82 -8.61 -0.41 10.58
C GLN A 82 -8.41 -1.35 11.76
N PHE A 83 -9.23 -2.40 11.82
CA PHE A 83 -9.07 -3.51 12.76
C PHE A 83 -8.71 -4.82 12.06
N CYS A 84 -7.97 -5.68 12.77
CA CYS A 84 -8.01 -7.12 12.53
C CYS A 84 -8.81 -7.81 13.63
N ALA A 85 -9.59 -8.82 13.22
CA ALA A 85 -10.45 -9.58 14.12
C ALA A 85 -10.74 -10.96 13.52
N ASN A 86 -11.24 -11.84 14.37
CA ASN A 86 -11.81 -13.14 14.01
C ASN A 86 -13.03 -13.49 14.89
N ASP A 87 -13.54 -12.49 15.61
CA ASP A 87 -14.67 -12.58 16.53
C ASP A 87 -15.54 -11.32 16.32
N PRO A 88 -16.79 -11.46 15.86
CA PRO A 88 -17.69 -10.33 15.59
C PRO A 88 -17.99 -9.45 16.82
N GLU A 89 -18.02 -10.03 18.01
CA GLU A 89 -18.37 -9.31 19.23
C GLU A 89 -17.23 -8.37 19.64
N TYR A 90 -16.00 -8.89 19.72
CA TYR A 90 -14.84 -8.06 20.01
C TYR A 90 -14.59 -6.99 18.94
N LEU A 91 -14.88 -7.30 17.67
CA LEU A 91 -14.77 -6.34 16.58
C LEU A 91 -15.75 -5.17 16.77
N LEU A 92 -17.02 -5.46 17.07
CA LEU A 92 -18.03 -4.43 17.30
C LEU A 92 -17.71 -3.58 18.54
N GLN A 93 -17.31 -4.22 19.65
CA GLN A 93 -16.90 -3.50 20.87
C GLN A 93 -15.75 -2.53 20.60
N ALA A 94 -14.72 -2.97 19.87
CA ALA A 94 -13.60 -2.12 19.51
C ALA A 94 -14.01 -0.97 18.58
N ALA A 95 -14.86 -1.25 17.59
CA ALA A 95 -15.34 -0.25 16.64
C ALA A 95 -16.21 0.83 17.29
N LYS A 96 -17.05 0.46 18.28
CA LYS A 96 -17.86 1.42 19.04
C LYS A 96 -17.03 2.44 19.83
N LEU A 97 -15.80 2.09 20.22
CA LEU A 97 -14.88 3.00 20.94
C LEU A 97 -14.27 4.11 20.08
N VAL A 98 -14.37 4.01 18.75
CA VAL A 98 -13.82 4.98 17.78
C VAL A 98 -14.87 5.56 16.84
N GLN A 99 -16.14 5.16 16.98
CA GLN A 99 -17.22 5.45 16.03
C GLN A 99 -17.44 6.95 15.80
N ASP A 100 -17.25 7.76 16.84
CA ASP A 100 -17.38 9.22 16.82
C ASP A 100 -16.09 9.93 16.36
N LYS A 101 -14.99 9.20 16.20
CA LYS A 101 -13.65 9.74 15.92
C LYS A 101 -13.12 9.39 14.54
N CYS A 102 -13.94 8.77 13.69
CA CYS A 102 -13.55 8.45 12.32
C CYS A 102 -14.74 8.52 11.35
N ASP A 103 -14.44 8.44 10.06
CA ASP A 103 -15.43 8.50 8.98
C ASP A 103 -15.90 7.10 8.56
N ALA A 104 -15.08 6.08 8.83
CA ALA A 104 -15.43 4.67 8.66
C ALA A 104 -14.55 3.74 9.52
N VAL A 105 -15.04 2.52 9.72
CA VAL A 105 -14.27 1.41 10.27
C VAL A 105 -13.96 0.39 9.18
N ASP A 106 -12.70 -0.03 9.07
CA ASP A 106 -12.24 -0.99 8.08
C ASP A 106 -11.90 -2.35 8.70
N LEU A 107 -12.30 -3.43 8.02
CA LEU A 107 -11.84 -4.78 8.32
C LEU A 107 -10.62 -5.16 7.47
N ASN A 108 -9.50 -5.46 8.12
CA ASN A 108 -8.33 -6.01 7.46
C ASN A 108 -8.56 -7.47 7.06
N LEU A 109 -8.53 -7.73 5.75
CA LEU A 109 -8.60 -9.05 5.13
C LEU A 109 -7.37 -9.33 4.24
N GLY A 110 -6.29 -8.57 4.44
CA GLY A 110 -5.15 -8.55 3.51
C GLY A 110 -3.78 -8.74 4.16
N CYS A 111 -3.66 -8.71 5.50
CA CYS A 111 -2.37 -8.88 6.18
C CYS A 111 -1.88 -10.33 6.07
N PRO A 112 -0.72 -10.60 5.42
CA PRO A 112 -0.23 -11.96 5.25
C PRO A 112 0.83 -12.34 6.30
N GLN A 113 1.05 -11.50 7.31
CA GLN A 113 2.16 -11.66 8.27
C GLN A 113 1.98 -12.88 9.17
N GLY A 114 3.09 -13.38 9.74
CA GLY A 114 3.07 -14.56 10.61
C GLY A 114 2.17 -14.39 11.85
N ILE A 115 2.10 -13.17 12.39
CA ILE A 115 1.21 -12.85 13.52
C ILE A 115 -0.27 -13.00 13.15
N ALA A 116 -0.65 -12.63 11.91
CA ALA A 116 -2.00 -12.81 11.38
C ALA A 116 -2.36 -14.27 11.19
N ARG A 117 -1.39 -15.10 10.76
CA ARG A 117 -1.56 -16.56 10.69
C ARG A 117 -1.86 -17.15 12.06
N LYS A 118 -1.05 -16.79 13.05
CA LYS A 118 -1.19 -17.29 14.44
C LYS A 118 -2.53 -16.85 15.05
N GLY A 119 -2.92 -15.60 14.82
CA GLY A 119 -4.18 -15.04 15.32
C GLY A 119 -5.41 -15.35 14.47
N LYS A 120 -5.27 -16.05 13.34
CA LYS A 120 -6.35 -16.36 12.38
C LYS A 120 -7.17 -15.13 11.97
N TYR A 121 -6.49 -14.07 11.53
CA TYR A 121 -7.12 -12.86 10.99
C TYR A 121 -6.40 -12.40 9.70
N GLY A 122 -6.85 -11.31 9.08
CA GLY A 122 -6.22 -10.76 7.88
C GLY A 122 -6.38 -11.70 6.68
N ALA A 123 -5.31 -11.93 5.92
CA ALA A 123 -5.35 -12.78 4.73
C ALA A 123 -5.61 -14.27 5.05
N PHE A 124 -5.59 -14.68 6.32
CA PHE A 124 -5.89 -16.05 6.74
C PHE A 124 -7.38 -16.28 7.02
N LEU A 125 -8.22 -15.27 6.79
CA LEU A 125 -9.68 -15.41 6.73
C LEU A 125 -10.20 -15.55 5.30
N MET A 126 -9.36 -15.37 4.28
CA MET A 126 -9.80 -15.30 2.88
C MET A 126 -10.62 -16.54 2.46
N GLU A 127 -10.37 -17.70 3.06
CA GLU A 127 -11.11 -18.94 2.81
C GLU A 127 -12.36 -19.14 3.69
N ASP A 128 -12.57 -18.33 4.73
CA ASP A 128 -13.69 -18.44 5.68
C ASP A 128 -14.72 -17.31 5.43
N TRP A 129 -15.47 -17.46 4.35
CA TRP A 129 -16.41 -16.43 3.87
C TRP A 129 -17.60 -16.21 4.82
N ASP A 130 -18.01 -17.26 5.55
CA ASP A 130 -19.06 -17.17 6.55
C ASP A 130 -18.64 -16.29 7.71
N LEU A 131 -17.42 -16.47 8.22
CA LEU A 131 -16.89 -15.60 9.28
C LEU A 131 -16.69 -14.17 8.79
N ILE A 132 -16.15 -13.96 7.59
CA ILE A 132 -16.01 -12.60 7.02
C ILE A 132 -17.37 -11.91 6.91
N SER A 133 -18.38 -12.62 6.40
CA SER A 133 -19.74 -12.09 6.28
C SER A 133 -20.28 -11.65 7.64
N LYS A 134 -20.15 -12.49 8.67
CA LYS A 134 -20.57 -12.17 10.04
C LYS A 134 -19.83 -10.98 10.64
N LEU A 135 -18.52 -10.86 10.40
CA LEU A 135 -17.71 -9.74 10.91
C LEU A 135 -18.19 -8.42 10.29
N ILE A 136 -18.38 -8.37 8.98
CA ILE A 136 -18.78 -7.16 8.26
C ILE A 136 -20.24 -6.81 8.55
N SER A 137 -21.16 -7.79 8.48
CA SER A 137 -22.58 -7.54 8.69
C SER A 137 -22.87 -7.06 10.11
N ASN A 138 -22.20 -7.65 11.11
CA ASN A 138 -22.37 -7.22 12.51
C ASN A 138 -21.95 -5.76 12.71
N LEU A 139 -20.86 -5.31 12.07
CA LEU A 139 -20.48 -3.89 12.08
C LEU A 139 -21.48 -3.03 11.28
N HIS A 140 -21.90 -3.50 10.11
CA HIS A 140 -22.79 -2.76 9.23
C HIS A 140 -24.16 -2.52 9.86
N GLU A 141 -24.69 -3.49 10.62
CA GLU A 141 -26.00 -3.38 11.27
C GLU A 141 -25.94 -2.53 12.56
N ASN A 142 -24.80 -2.51 13.25
CA ASN A 142 -24.74 -1.94 14.61
C ASN A 142 -23.92 -0.65 14.75
N LEU A 143 -23.11 -0.26 13.77
CA LEU A 143 -22.44 1.04 13.77
C LEU A 143 -23.30 2.14 13.13
N ASP A 144 -23.14 3.39 13.56
CA ASP A 144 -23.77 4.55 12.92
C ASP A 144 -22.97 5.07 11.72
N ILE A 145 -21.69 4.67 11.62
CA ILE A 145 -20.79 5.03 10.52
C ILE A 145 -20.61 3.88 9.53
N PRO A 146 -20.15 4.18 8.31
CA PRO A 146 -19.79 3.18 7.31
C PRO A 146 -18.73 2.15 7.71
N VAL A 147 -18.83 0.98 7.11
CA VAL A 147 -17.87 -0.13 7.21
C VAL A 147 -17.18 -0.30 5.87
N THR A 148 -15.87 -0.51 5.87
CA THR A 148 -15.09 -0.78 4.67
C THR A 148 -14.29 -2.06 4.83
N ALA A 149 -13.75 -2.58 3.73
CA ALA A 149 -12.87 -3.73 3.78
C ALA A 149 -11.67 -3.59 2.84
N LYS A 150 -10.51 -4.07 3.30
CA LYS A 150 -9.29 -4.17 2.50
C LYS A 150 -8.88 -5.62 2.28
N ILE A 151 -8.93 -6.06 1.03
CA ILE A 151 -8.67 -7.46 0.63
C ILE A 151 -7.34 -7.63 -0.13
N ARG A 152 -6.91 -8.89 -0.23
CA ARG A 152 -5.98 -9.40 -1.25
C ARG A 152 -6.74 -10.25 -2.27
N VAL A 153 -6.06 -10.61 -3.36
CA VAL A 153 -6.65 -11.41 -4.46
C VAL A 153 -6.30 -12.89 -4.34
N PHE A 154 -7.12 -13.73 -4.97
CA PHE A 154 -6.83 -15.15 -5.24
C PHE A 154 -6.09 -15.30 -6.58
N PRO A 155 -5.46 -16.47 -6.84
CA PRO A 155 -4.88 -16.75 -8.15
C PRO A 155 -5.91 -16.69 -9.28
N GLU A 156 -7.12 -17.19 -9.02
CA GLU A 156 -8.23 -17.13 -9.97
C GLU A 156 -8.98 -15.80 -9.83
N ARG A 157 -9.04 -15.02 -10.92
CA ARG A 157 -9.72 -13.71 -10.94
C ARG A 157 -11.22 -13.83 -10.69
N GLU A 158 -11.85 -14.92 -11.14
CA GLU A 158 -13.27 -15.22 -10.94
C GLU A 158 -13.56 -15.48 -9.45
N LYS A 159 -12.69 -16.24 -8.76
CA LYS A 159 -12.79 -16.45 -7.31
C LYS A 159 -12.61 -15.15 -6.53
N THR A 160 -11.71 -14.29 -6.99
CA THR A 160 -11.52 -12.95 -6.44
C THR A 160 -12.78 -12.09 -6.61
N LEU A 161 -13.48 -12.20 -7.74
CA LEU A 161 -14.74 -11.49 -7.99
C LEU A 161 -15.85 -11.96 -7.05
N GLU A 162 -16.03 -13.27 -6.88
CA GLU A 162 -17.02 -13.80 -5.94
C GLU A 162 -16.71 -13.42 -4.49
N TYR A 163 -15.42 -13.41 -4.13
CA TYR A 163 -14.98 -12.92 -2.83
C TYR A 163 -15.30 -11.43 -2.62
N ALA A 164 -15.04 -10.58 -3.61
CA ALA A 164 -15.36 -9.16 -3.57
C ALA A 164 -16.88 -8.91 -3.45
N LYS A 165 -17.69 -9.65 -4.23
CA LYS A 165 -19.17 -9.58 -4.16
C LYS A 165 -19.68 -9.98 -2.77
N MET A 166 -19.13 -11.03 -2.17
CA MET A 166 -19.49 -11.46 -0.81
C MET A 166 -19.21 -10.35 0.21
N VAL A 167 -18.01 -9.74 0.16
CA VAL A 167 -17.62 -8.64 1.04
C VAL A 167 -18.58 -7.44 0.92
N LEU A 168 -18.94 -7.06 -0.31
CA LEU A 168 -19.89 -5.97 -0.56
C LEU A 168 -21.30 -6.33 -0.07
N LYS A 169 -21.77 -7.56 -0.35
CA LYS A 169 -23.08 -8.05 0.10
C LYS A 169 -23.20 -8.09 1.62
N ALA A 170 -22.09 -8.33 2.33
CA ALA A 170 -22.05 -8.31 3.79
C ALA A 170 -22.18 -6.90 4.38
N GLY A 171 -22.10 -5.83 3.57
CA GLY A 171 -22.34 -4.45 4.00
C GLY A 171 -21.11 -3.53 3.91
N ALA A 172 -20.00 -3.97 3.32
CA ALA A 172 -18.86 -3.09 3.08
C ALA A 172 -19.20 -2.03 2.02
N GLN A 173 -19.01 -0.76 2.37
CA GLN A 173 -19.38 0.40 1.55
C GLN A 173 -18.22 0.88 0.66
N PHE A 174 -16.97 0.69 1.09
CA PHE A 174 -15.78 0.78 0.24
C PHE A 174 -15.10 -0.59 0.16
N LEU A 175 -14.54 -0.89 -1.01
CA LEU A 175 -13.66 -2.03 -1.22
C LEU A 175 -12.29 -1.57 -1.66
N THR A 176 -11.27 -1.85 -0.84
CA THR A 176 -9.86 -1.65 -1.22
C THR A 176 -9.24 -2.98 -1.63
N VAL A 177 -8.65 -3.04 -2.83
CA VAL A 177 -8.04 -4.28 -3.35
C VAL A 177 -6.54 -4.11 -3.49
N HIS A 178 -5.78 -4.95 -2.79
CA HIS A 178 -4.36 -5.13 -3.07
C HIS A 178 -4.18 -6.27 -4.07
N GLY A 179 -3.67 -5.96 -5.26
CA GLY A 179 -3.49 -6.91 -6.38
C GLY A 179 -2.42 -7.97 -6.17
N ARG A 180 -2.10 -8.34 -4.92
CA ARG A 180 -1.14 -9.39 -4.60
C ARG A 180 -1.82 -10.53 -3.87
N LEU A 181 -1.39 -11.75 -4.16
CA LEU A 181 -1.72 -12.97 -3.43
C LEU A 181 -1.22 -12.89 -1.99
N ARG A 182 -1.79 -13.69 -1.08
CA ARG A 182 -1.33 -13.78 0.32
C ARG A 182 0.14 -14.17 0.41
N GLU A 183 0.60 -15.07 -0.46
CA GLU A 183 1.94 -15.65 -0.48
C GLU A 183 2.98 -14.64 -0.98
N GLN A 184 2.55 -13.59 -1.70
CA GLN A 184 3.38 -12.50 -2.18
C GLN A 184 3.69 -11.50 -1.06
N LYS A 185 4.62 -11.90 -0.19
CA LYS A 185 5.15 -11.10 0.94
C LYS A 185 6.66 -11.28 1.11
N GLY A 186 7.30 -10.32 1.78
CA GLY A 186 8.75 -10.38 2.07
C GLY A 186 9.56 -10.47 0.78
N GLN A 187 10.42 -11.48 0.66
CA GLN A 187 11.19 -11.74 -0.58
C GLN A 187 10.31 -12.18 -1.75
N LYS A 188 9.07 -12.62 -1.51
CA LYS A 188 8.12 -13.04 -2.56
C LYS A 188 7.15 -11.93 -2.97
N THR A 189 7.34 -10.69 -2.52
CA THR A 189 6.37 -9.60 -2.69
C THR A 189 5.93 -9.39 -4.15
N GLY A 190 6.82 -9.55 -5.13
CA GLY A 190 6.47 -9.40 -6.55
C GLY A 190 5.75 -8.08 -6.88
N LEU A 191 5.14 -8.02 -8.06
CA LEU A 191 4.27 -6.91 -8.45
C LEU A 191 2.83 -7.18 -8.06
N ALA A 192 2.11 -6.11 -7.74
CA ALA A 192 0.66 -6.16 -7.72
C ALA A 192 0.14 -6.27 -9.15
N ASP A 193 -0.78 -7.19 -9.37
CA ASP A 193 -1.51 -7.36 -10.61
C ASP A 193 -2.61 -6.29 -10.67
N TRP A 194 -2.51 -5.36 -11.63
CA TRP A 194 -3.53 -4.35 -11.87
C TRP A 194 -4.64 -4.85 -12.79
N GLU A 195 -4.39 -5.89 -13.60
CA GLU A 195 -5.38 -6.48 -14.50
C GLU A 195 -6.47 -7.21 -13.72
N ILE A 196 -6.10 -7.95 -12.66
CA ILE A 196 -7.10 -8.54 -11.76
C ILE A 196 -7.94 -7.47 -11.07
N ILE A 197 -7.32 -6.36 -10.65
CA ILE A 197 -8.06 -5.26 -10.01
C ILE A 197 -9.02 -4.60 -11.01
N LYS A 198 -8.57 -4.38 -12.25
CA LYS A 198 -9.41 -3.89 -13.35
C LYS A 198 -10.57 -4.84 -13.65
N TYR A 199 -10.30 -6.15 -13.72
CA TYR A 199 -11.33 -7.17 -13.91
C TYR A 199 -12.43 -7.08 -12.84
N LEU A 200 -12.08 -6.86 -11.57
CA LEU A 200 -13.07 -6.61 -10.53
C LEU A 200 -13.86 -5.32 -10.79
N ARG A 201 -13.18 -4.21 -11.08
CA ARG A 201 -13.81 -2.91 -11.34
C ARG A 201 -14.83 -2.97 -12.48
N ASP A 202 -14.53 -3.75 -13.53
CA ASP A 202 -15.38 -3.91 -14.71
C ASP A 202 -16.59 -4.83 -14.45
N ASN A 203 -16.52 -5.71 -13.44
CA ASN A 203 -17.56 -6.72 -13.14
C ASN A 203 -18.32 -6.49 -11.82
N LEU A 204 -17.97 -5.43 -11.08
CA LEU A 204 -18.70 -4.97 -9.90
C LEU A 204 -19.69 -3.85 -10.28
N PRO A 205 -20.73 -3.61 -9.47
CA PRO A 205 -21.68 -2.51 -9.70
C PRO A 205 -20.95 -1.17 -9.91
N LYS A 206 -21.42 -0.37 -10.88
CA LYS A 206 -20.77 0.90 -11.24
C LYS A 206 -20.62 1.85 -10.04
N ASP A 207 -21.59 1.86 -9.14
CA ASP A 207 -21.59 2.76 -7.98
C ASP A 207 -20.68 2.32 -6.83
N THR A 208 -20.16 1.08 -6.85
CA THR A 208 -19.20 0.61 -5.84
C THR A 208 -18.01 1.56 -5.78
N VAL A 209 -17.69 2.06 -4.59
CA VAL A 209 -16.48 2.85 -4.36
C VAL A 209 -15.31 1.88 -4.14
N PHE A 210 -14.30 2.03 -4.99
CA PHE A 210 -13.32 1.00 -5.22
C PHE A 210 -11.91 1.60 -5.25
N PHE A 211 -11.03 1.16 -4.34
CA PHE A 211 -9.68 1.69 -4.20
C PHE A 211 -8.63 0.66 -4.62
N ALA A 212 -7.66 1.08 -5.44
CA ALA A 212 -6.55 0.22 -5.85
C ALA A 212 -5.35 0.38 -4.91
N ASN A 213 -4.62 -0.72 -4.66
CA ASN A 213 -3.42 -0.70 -3.84
C ASN A 213 -2.31 -1.58 -4.43
N GLY A 214 -1.10 -1.04 -4.50
CA GLY A 214 0.12 -1.75 -4.90
C GLY A 214 0.79 -1.11 -6.13
N ASN A 215 2.13 -1.12 -6.14
CA ASN A 215 2.99 -0.53 -7.18
C ASN A 215 2.86 0.99 -7.35
N VAL A 216 2.76 1.74 -6.24
CA VAL A 216 2.64 3.21 -6.24
C VAL A 216 3.88 3.79 -5.57
N LEU A 217 4.80 4.32 -6.36
CA LEU A 217 6.12 4.80 -5.97
C LEU A 217 6.35 6.28 -6.32
N TYR A 218 5.73 6.77 -7.39
CA TYR A 218 5.80 8.14 -7.87
C TYR A 218 4.40 8.79 -7.94
N PRO A 219 4.31 10.13 -7.95
CA PRO A 219 3.02 10.83 -8.11
C PRO A 219 2.27 10.41 -9.39
N GLU A 220 2.98 10.20 -10.49
CA GLU A 220 2.39 9.81 -11.77
C GLU A 220 1.82 8.38 -11.75
N ASP A 221 2.25 7.55 -10.79
CA ASP A 221 1.68 6.20 -10.63
C ASP A 221 0.22 6.25 -10.17
N ILE A 222 -0.19 7.31 -9.45
CA ILE A 222 -1.57 7.49 -8.99
C ILE A 222 -2.49 7.68 -10.18
N SER A 223 -2.20 8.64 -11.06
CA SER A 223 -3.02 8.89 -12.26
C SER A 223 -2.95 7.71 -13.24
N ARG A 224 -1.78 7.07 -13.43
CA ARG A 224 -1.66 5.87 -14.26
C ARG A 224 -2.53 4.73 -13.75
N CYS A 225 -2.50 4.47 -12.44
CA CYS A 225 -3.29 3.41 -11.81
C CYS A 225 -4.80 3.69 -11.93
N MET A 226 -5.22 4.93 -11.68
CA MET A 226 -6.62 5.35 -11.85
C MET A 226 -7.09 5.20 -13.30
N ASN A 227 -6.31 5.68 -14.27
CA ASN A 227 -6.67 5.61 -15.69
C ASN A 227 -6.72 4.16 -16.19
N LYS A 228 -5.79 3.31 -15.75
CA LYS A 228 -5.73 1.90 -16.16
C LYS A 228 -6.90 1.10 -15.60
N ILE A 229 -7.21 1.27 -14.32
CA ILE A 229 -8.18 0.42 -13.61
C ILE A 229 -9.60 1.00 -13.68
N GLY A 230 -9.74 2.33 -13.69
CA GLY A 230 -11.02 3.01 -13.46
C GLY A 230 -11.43 3.03 -11.98
N CYS A 231 -10.46 2.95 -11.05
CA CYS A 231 -10.71 3.03 -9.62
C CYS A 231 -10.95 4.47 -9.15
N ASP A 232 -11.63 4.62 -8.01
CA ASP A 232 -11.99 5.94 -7.45
C ASP A 232 -10.80 6.62 -6.75
N ALA A 233 -9.87 5.82 -6.24
CA ALA A 233 -8.69 6.31 -5.52
C ALA A 233 -7.58 5.26 -5.47
N VAL A 234 -6.36 5.73 -5.18
CA VAL A 234 -5.16 4.91 -5.09
C VAL A 234 -4.55 5.01 -3.71
N MET A 235 -4.20 3.86 -3.17
CA MET A 235 -3.60 3.73 -1.85
C MET A 235 -2.11 3.36 -1.97
N SER A 236 -1.24 4.15 -1.33
CA SER A 236 0.20 3.88 -1.24
C SER A 236 0.61 3.48 0.18
N ALA A 237 1.44 2.44 0.29
CA ALA A 237 1.95 1.89 1.55
C ALA A 237 3.46 2.14 1.69
N GLU A 238 4.31 1.15 1.37
CA GLU A 238 5.76 1.30 1.50
C GLU A 238 6.31 2.51 0.73
N GLY A 239 5.79 2.81 -0.48
CA GLY A 239 6.24 3.95 -1.27
C GLY A 239 6.21 5.28 -0.51
N ASN A 240 5.10 5.57 0.18
CA ASN A 240 4.98 6.80 0.96
C ASN A 240 5.96 6.85 2.15
N LEU A 241 6.28 5.71 2.78
CA LEU A 241 7.20 5.65 3.91
C LEU A 241 8.65 5.99 3.56
N TYR A 242 9.03 5.81 2.30
CA TYR A 242 10.34 6.21 1.80
C TYR A 242 10.31 7.63 1.22
N ASN A 243 9.16 8.03 0.67
CA ASN A 243 8.97 9.34 0.10
C ASN A 243 7.48 9.77 0.14
N PRO A 244 7.07 10.61 1.10
CA PRO A 244 5.68 11.08 1.17
C PRO A 244 5.33 12.01 0.00
N GLY A 245 6.32 12.55 -0.72
CA GLY A 245 6.14 13.30 -1.95
C GLY A 245 5.42 12.52 -3.07
N VAL A 246 5.25 11.19 -2.92
CA VAL A 246 4.39 10.37 -3.79
C VAL A 246 2.94 10.91 -3.91
N PHE A 247 2.45 11.67 -2.93
CA PHE A 247 1.11 12.25 -2.97
C PHE A 247 1.04 13.68 -3.56
N ASN A 248 2.17 14.30 -3.90
CA ASN A 248 2.23 15.66 -4.48
C ASN A 248 1.94 15.67 -5.99
N THR A 249 0.78 15.13 -6.37
CA THR A 249 0.32 15.02 -7.78
C THR A 249 0.15 16.36 -8.49
N ASP A 250 0.02 17.45 -7.73
CA ASP A 250 -0.21 18.80 -8.25
C ASP A 250 1.11 19.58 -8.46
N HIS A 251 2.24 18.98 -8.08
CA HIS A 251 3.57 19.58 -8.07
C HIS A 251 4.61 18.71 -8.80
N THR A 252 4.21 18.02 -9.87
CA THR A 252 5.06 17.03 -10.59
C THR A 252 6.28 17.62 -11.29
N ASN A 253 6.38 18.94 -11.39
CA ASN A 253 7.56 19.64 -11.92
C ASN A 253 8.44 20.26 -10.82
N GLU A 254 8.06 20.12 -9.54
CA GLU A 254 8.78 20.69 -8.40
C GLU A 254 9.56 19.60 -7.66
N LYS A 255 10.85 19.45 -8.00
CA LYS A 255 11.76 18.45 -7.40
C LYS A 255 11.70 18.42 -5.88
N ASP A 256 11.66 19.58 -5.22
CA ASP A 256 11.63 19.68 -3.75
C ASP A 256 10.31 19.22 -3.13
N LYS A 257 9.22 19.18 -3.90
CA LYS A 257 7.93 18.64 -3.45
C LYS A 257 7.84 17.14 -3.66
N ILE A 258 8.37 16.63 -4.77
CA ILE A 258 8.30 15.20 -5.10
C ILE A 258 9.38 14.41 -4.38
N PHE A 259 10.59 14.94 -4.32
CA PHE A 259 11.77 14.32 -3.72
C PHE A 259 12.35 15.29 -2.68
N PRO A 260 11.62 15.55 -1.58
CA PRO A 260 12.07 16.48 -0.55
C PRO A 260 13.43 16.07 -0.01
N ARG A 261 14.25 17.06 0.35
CA ARG A 261 15.54 16.76 0.99
C ARG A 261 15.30 16.10 2.34
N VAL A 262 16.17 15.14 2.67
CA VAL A 262 15.98 14.32 3.87
C VAL A 262 16.12 15.13 5.16
N ASP A 263 16.96 16.16 5.20
CA ASP A 263 17.12 17.07 6.35
C ASP A 263 15.80 17.77 6.70
N LEU A 264 15.16 18.39 5.71
CA LEU A 264 13.92 19.14 5.90
C LEU A 264 12.76 18.22 6.29
N LEU A 265 12.63 17.08 5.59
CA LEU A 265 11.57 16.11 5.88
C LEU A 265 11.71 15.49 7.27
N LEU A 266 12.95 15.13 7.66
CA LEU A 266 13.22 14.53 8.95
C LEU A 266 12.94 15.51 10.09
N ARG A 267 13.37 16.77 9.94
CA ARG A 267 13.05 17.86 10.88
C ARG A 267 11.55 18.05 11.02
N GLU A 268 10.83 18.15 9.91
CA GLU A 268 9.38 18.33 9.93
C GLU A 268 8.68 17.17 10.66
N TYR A 269 9.00 15.93 10.30
CA TYR A 269 8.41 14.76 10.94
C TYR A 269 8.77 14.69 12.44
N PHE A 270 10.00 15.01 12.81
CA PHE A 270 10.45 15.05 14.19
C PHE A 270 9.65 16.05 15.03
N GLU A 271 9.42 17.27 14.53
CA GLU A 271 8.63 18.28 15.23
C GLU A 271 7.14 17.89 15.32
N ILE A 272 6.59 17.22 14.29
CA ILE A 272 5.23 16.65 14.37
C ILE A 272 5.16 15.63 15.51
N VAL A 273 6.10 14.68 15.60
CA VAL A 273 6.13 13.69 16.68
C VAL A 273 6.26 14.36 18.05
N LYS A 274 7.11 15.39 18.19
CA LYS A 274 7.26 16.18 19.43
C LYS A 274 5.96 16.87 19.84
N SER A 275 5.21 17.40 18.88
CA SER A 275 3.96 18.11 19.15
C SER A 275 2.88 17.19 19.76
N PHE A 276 2.88 15.90 19.39
CA PHE A 276 1.97 14.89 19.92
C PHE A 276 2.59 14.12 21.09
N HIS A 277 2.94 14.83 22.16
CA HIS A 277 3.57 14.29 23.38
C HIS A 277 2.83 13.10 24.02
N GLY A 278 1.50 12.98 23.81
CA GLY A 278 0.70 11.84 24.27
C GLY A 278 0.70 10.62 23.34
N SER A 279 1.29 10.69 22.15
CA SER A 279 1.26 9.62 21.15
C SER A 279 2.43 8.65 21.30
N TYR A 280 2.23 7.58 22.07
CA TYR A 280 3.22 6.51 22.21
C TYR A 280 3.53 5.82 20.88
N ALA A 281 2.51 5.57 20.04
CA ALA A 281 2.67 5.00 18.70
C ALA A 281 3.60 5.84 17.82
N SER A 282 3.43 7.17 17.78
CA SER A 282 4.30 8.08 17.01
C SER A 282 5.75 8.01 17.47
N LYS A 283 5.98 8.01 18.80
CA LYS A 283 7.33 7.90 19.37
C LYS A 283 8.02 6.57 19.01
N ILE A 284 7.26 5.48 18.99
CA ILE A 284 7.78 4.14 18.64
C ILE A 284 8.11 4.04 17.15
N ALA A 285 7.21 4.52 16.29
CA ALA A 285 7.35 4.43 14.83
C ALA A 285 8.53 5.27 14.30
N MET A 286 8.85 6.38 14.98
CA MET A 286 9.84 7.36 14.54
C MET A 286 11.18 6.76 14.11
N LYS A 287 11.72 5.82 14.90
CA LYS A 287 12.99 5.13 14.57
C LYS A 287 12.93 4.42 13.22
N SER A 288 11.83 3.70 12.96
CA SER A 288 11.66 2.98 11.71
C SER A 288 11.50 3.92 10.52
N HIS A 289 10.76 5.02 10.69
CA HIS A 289 10.59 6.03 9.66
C HIS A 289 11.92 6.71 9.30
N PHE A 290 12.74 7.03 10.30
CA PHE A 290 14.08 7.58 10.07
C PHE A 290 14.93 6.62 9.22
N PHE A 291 14.92 5.32 9.52
CA PHE A 291 15.63 4.32 8.69
C PHE A 291 15.10 4.25 7.24
N LYS A 292 13.81 4.47 7.02
CA LYS A 292 13.21 4.41 5.68
C LYS A 292 13.52 5.67 4.89
N VAL A 293 13.22 6.84 5.45
CA VAL A 293 13.48 8.16 4.84
C VAL A 293 14.97 8.31 4.52
N LEU A 294 15.85 7.94 5.45
CA LEU A 294 17.30 8.08 5.27
C LEU A 294 17.94 6.87 4.58
N ARG A 295 17.18 5.90 4.08
CA ARG A 295 17.73 4.67 3.51
C ARG A 295 18.86 4.91 2.49
N PRO A 296 18.76 5.80 1.48
CA PRO A 296 19.86 6.08 0.55
C PRO A 296 20.99 6.89 1.20
N PHE A 297 20.70 7.62 2.28
CA PHE A 297 21.62 8.51 2.97
C PHE A 297 22.56 7.80 3.96
N LEU A 298 22.06 6.79 4.66
CA LEU A 298 22.78 6.08 5.72
C LEU A 298 24.02 5.28 5.26
N PRO A 299 24.10 4.71 4.04
CA PRO A 299 25.33 4.09 3.53
C PRO A 299 26.53 5.06 3.47
N HIS A 300 26.28 6.35 3.28
CA HIS A 300 27.30 7.40 3.25
C HIS A 300 27.57 8.02 4.63
N ASN A 301 26.69 7.77 5.61
CA ASN A 301 26.71 8.37 6.94
C ASN A 301 26.49 7.29 8.02
N THR A 302 27.45 6.39 8.13
CA THR A 302 27.35 5.18 8.97
C THR A 302 27.29 5.47 10.46
N ASP A 303 27.83 6.61 10.90
CA ASP A 303 27.73 7.13 12.26
C ASP A 303 26.28 7.48 12.62
N ILE A 304 25.56 8.19 11.75
CA ILE A 304 24.13 8.51 11.93
C ILE A 304 23.30 7.22 11.98
N ARG A 305 23.63 6.23 11.13
CA ARG A 305 23.01 4.90 11.15
C ARG A 305 23.17 4.22 12.50
N ALA A 306 24.38 4.25 13.06
CA ALA A 306 24.66 3.69 14.38
C ALA A 306 23.90 4.42 15.49
N ASN A 307 23.83 5.76 15.42
CA ASN A 307 23.07 6.56 16.38
C ASN A 307 21.59 6.18 16.38
N ILE A 308 20.92 6.15 15.23
CA ILE A 308 19.51 5.73 15.13
C ILE A 308 19.33 4.31 15.68
N ALA A 309 20.27 3.39 15.38
CA ALA A 309 20.20 2.01 15.88
C ALA A 309 20.23 1.91 17.41
N MET A 310 20.95 2.81 18.09
CA MET A 310 21.02 2.88 19.55
C MET A 310 19.77 3.50 20.20
N MET A 311 19.01 4.30 19.44
CA MET A 311 17.83 4.96 19.99
C MET A 311 16.74 3.96 20.39
N LYS A 312 16.10 4.25 21.52
CA LYS A 312 14.96 3.51 22.09
C LYS A 312 13.74 4.42 22.20
N ALA A 313 12.57 3.82 22.42
CA ALA A 313 11.33 4.53 22.72
C ALA A 313 11.44 5.47 23.93
N THR A 314 12.31 5.13 24.88
CA THR A 314 12.53 5.90 26.12
C THR A 314 13.54 7.03 25.95
N THR A 315 14.23 7.12 24.82
CA THR A 315 15.20 8.21 24.55
C THR A 315 14.48 9.55 24.56
N SER A 316 15.13 10.59 25.11
CA SER A 316 14.61 11.96 25.11
C SER A 316 14.60 12.53 23.69
N PHE A 317 13.73 13.51 23.44
CA PHE A 317 13.73 14.21 22.16
C PHE A 317 15.03 14.99 21.94
N ASP A 318 15.63 15.57 22.99
CA ASP A 318 16.93 16.25 22.88
C ASP A 318 18.03 15.31 22.37
N ASP A 319 18.08 14.06 22.86
CA ASP A 319 19.03 13.07 22.37
C ASP A 319 18.78 12.70 20.90
N TRP A 320 17.52 12.57 20.49
CA TRP A 320 17.18 12.36 19.07
C TRP A 320 17.58 13.54 18.19
N GLU A 321 17.37 14.76 18.69
CA GLU A 321 17.66 16.00 17.99
C GLU A 321 19.17 16.15 17.78
N GLU A 322 19.97 16.07 18.85
CA GLU A 322 21.42 16.25 18.80
C GLU A 322 22.14 15.11 18.06
N LYS A 323 21.75 13.85 18.32
CA LYS A 323 22.51 12.69 17.80
C LYS A 323 22.05 12.23 16.43
N VAL A 324 20.93 12.75 15.91
CA VAL A 324 20.39 12.34 14.61
C VAL A 324 19.95 13.52 13.77
N VAL A 325 18.95 14.30 14.21
CA VAL A 325 18.31 15.30 13.34
C VAL A 325 19.31 16.37 12.91
N LYS A 326 20.03 16.97 13.86
CA LYS A 326 21.05 17.98 13.57
C LYS A 326 22.21 17.44 12.75
N LEU A 327 22.66 16.21 13.01
CA LEU A 327 23.72 15.60 12.20
C LEU A 327 23.28 15.39 10.74
N VAL A 328 22.02 15.02 10.49
CA VAL A 328 21.50 14.95 9.12
C VAL A 328 21.49 16.33 8.48
N GLU A 329 21.01 17.36 9.19
CA GLU A 329 21.00 18.75 8.73
C GLU A 329 22.42 19.25 8.39
N GLU A 330 23.40 19.02 9.27
CA GLU A 330 24.80 19.40 9.07
C GLU A 330 25.41 18.72 7.84
N ARG A 331 25.18 17.41 7.68
CA ARG A 331 25.70 16.64 6.54
C ARG A 331 25.07 17.10 5.21
N VAL A 332 23.77 17.37 5.19
CA VAL A 332 23.12 17.91 3.98
C VAL A 332 23.60 19.35 3.70
N GLN A 333 23.79 20.17 4.72
CA GLN A 333 24.33 21.52 4.55
C GLN A 333 25.76 21.51 4.01
N ALA A 334 26.60 20.56 4.44
CA ALA A 334 27.93 20.39 3.88
C ALA A 334 27.88 20.07 2.38
N ILE A 335 26.97 19.19 1.94
CA ILE A 335 26.73 18.87 0.52
C ILE A 335 26.28 20.10 -0.26
N ILE A 336 25.37 20.90 0.30
CA ILE A 336 24.85 22.13 -0.33
C ILE A 336 25.96 23.16 -0.54
N ASN A 337 26.94 23.22 0.36
CA ASN A 337 28.05 24.16 0.28
C ASN A 337 29.15 23.73 -0.72
N GLU A 338 29.05 22.52 -1.31
CA GLU A 338 29.98 22.09 -2.35
C GLU A 338 29.81 22.96 -3.63
N PRO A 339 30.91 23.41 -4.27
CA PRO A 339 30.82 24.29 -5.45
C PRO A 339 30.03 23.72 -6.63
N ASP A 340 29.98 22.39 -6.74
CA ASP A 340 29.29 21.63 -7.79
C ASP A 340 27.93 21.07 -7.34
N PHE A 341 27.36 21.59 -6.22
CA PHE A 341 26.07 21.15 -5.70
C PHE A 341 24.96 21.21 -6.76
N ALA A 342 24.91 22.29 -7.54
CA ALA A 342 23.88 22.48 -8.57
C ALA A 342 23.92 21.37 -9.64
N ASP A 343 25.11 20.90 -10.00
CA ASP A 343 25.31 19.83 -10.99
C ASP A 343 24.97 18.44 -10.41
N LYS A 344 25.16 18.28 -9.09
CA LYS A 344 24.90 17.03 -8.38
C LYS A 344 23.45 16.86 -7.93
N ASP A 345 22.75 17.95 -7.60
CA ASP A 345 21.38 17.94 -7.09
C ASP A 345 20.35 17.84 -8.24
N VAL A 346 20.57 16.94 -9.18
CA VAL A 346 19.72 16.77 -10.37
C VAL A 346 19.00 15.43 -10.28
N VAL A 347 17.68 15.46 -10.47
CA VAL A 347 16.89 14.24 -10.67
C VAL A 347 16.81 13.98 -12.17
N THR A 348 17.27 12.81 -12.60
CA THR A 348 17.25 12.41 -14.01
C THR A 348 16.24 11.29 -14.23
N GLU A 349 15.50 11.38 -15.31
CA GLU A 349 14.56 10.36 -15.74
C GLU A 349 15.29 9.35 -16.63
N GLY A 350 15.13 8.07 -16.30
CA GLY A 350 15.67 6.96 -17.09
C GLY A 350 14.78 6.62 -18.29
N GLU A 351 15.06 5.48 -18.91
CA GLU A 351 14.28 5.01 -20.05
C GLU A 351 12.82 4.73 -19.69
N THR A 352 11.93 5.01 -20.64
CA THR A 352 10.52 4.62 -20.52
C THR A 352 10.42 3.10 -20.54
N GLN A 353 9.83 2.56 -19.49
CA GLN A 353 9.59 1.14 -19.31
C GLN A 353 8.31 0.71 -20.02
N LEU A 354 8.16 -0.60 -20.25
CA LEU A 354 6.98 -1.18 -20.93
C LEU A 354 5.63 -0.85 -20.27
N TRP A 355 5.61 -0.50 -18.99
CA TRP A 355 4.39 -0.09 -18.28
C TRP A 355 4.04 1.40 -18.50
N GLY A 356 4.78 2.12 -19.34
CA GLY A 356 4.47 3.49 -19.77
C GLY A 356 5.01 4.60 -18.87
N GLY A 357 5.99 4.34 -18.01
CA GLY A 357 6.70 5.40 -17.30
C GLY A 357 8.13 4.99 -16.97
N ALA A 358 8.85 5.80 -16.19
CA ALA A 358 10.29 5.68 -16.04
C ALA A 358 10.73 5.64 -14.57
N TYR A 359 11.87 4.99 -14.33
CA TYR A 359 12.58 5.12 -13.06
C TYR A 359 13.43 6.38 -13.07
N ARG A 360 13.68 6.96 -11.88
CA ARG A 360 14.45 8.19 -11.75
C ARG A 360 15.70 7.93 -10.91
N SER A 361 16.81 8.52 -11.32
CA SER A 361 17.99 8.64 -10.47
C SER A 361 17.80 9.86 -9.59
N VAL A 362 17.88 9.67 -8.28
CA VAL A 362 17.61 10.71 -7.27
C VAL A 362 18.82 10.83 -6.35
N PRO A 363 19.35 12.05 -6.12
CA PRO A 363 20.47 12.26 -5.21
C PRO A 363 20.22 11.66 -3.82
N TYR A 364 21.24 11.08 -3.20
CA TYR A 364 21.07 10.26 -1.99
C TYR A 364 20.66 11.07 -0.73
N TRP A 365 20.77 12.40 -0.77
CA TRP A 365 20.26 13.33 0.25
C TRP A 365 18.79 13.74 0.03
N ARG A 366 18.07 13.08 -0.88
CA ARG A 366 16.64 13.27 -1.11
C ARG A 366 15.86 11.99 -0.86
N CYS A 367 14.64 12.17 -0.34
CA CYS A 367 13.66 11.10 -0.23
C CYS A 367 13.39 10.52 -1.61
N GLN A 368 13.35 9.19 -1.72
CA GLN A 368 13.21 8.51 -3.00
C GLN A 368 12.59 7.11 -2.80
N PRO A 369 11.93 6.54 -3.81
CA PRO A 369 11.33 5.22 -3.69
C PRO A 369 12.33 4.13 -3.33
N TYR A 370 11.86 3.10 -2.62
CA TYR A 370 12.66 1.90 -2.39
C TYR A 370 12.25 0.75 -3.31
N PHE A 371 13.19 0.34 -4.15
CA PHE A 371 13.07 -0.84 -4.99
C PHE A 371 13.62 -2.07 -4.26
N ARG A 372 12.73 -2.89 -3.70
CA ARG A 372 13.11 -4.09 -2.94
C ARG A 372 13.79 -5.13 -3.84
N PRO A 373 15.03 -5.55 -3.51
CA PRO A 373 15.68 -6.69 -4.16
C PRO A 373 14.97 -8.00 -3.80
N VAL A 374 14.84 -8.91 -4.77
CA VAL A 374 14.38 -10.28 -4.62
C VAL A 374 15.40 -11.17 -5.31
N ASN A 375 16.00 -12.10 -4.56
CA ASN A 375 17.13 -12.92 -5.03
C ASN A 375 18.29 -12.07 -5.59
N GLY A 376 18.52 -10.89 -5.01
CA GLY A 376 19.54 -9.94 -5.48
C GLY A 376 19.09 -9.01 -6.61
N VAL A 377 17.91 -9.22 -7.22
CA VAL A 377 17.42 -8.41 -8.34
C VAL A 377 16.36 -7.41 -7.87
N THR A 378 16.57 -6.13 -8.14
CA THR A 378 15.68 -5.04 -7.69
C THR A 378 14.29 -5.12 -8.34
N ALA A 379 13.31 -4.43 -7.75
CA ALA A 379 11.93 -4.47 -8.24
C ALA A 379 11.79 -3.86 -9.63
N ASP A 380 12.56 -2.81 -9.90
CA ASP A 380 12.63 -2.13 -11.20
C ASP A 380 13.03 -3.08 -12.33
N ILE A 381 14.14 -3.81 -12.17
CA ILE A 381 14.63 -4.81 -13.14
C ILE A 381 13.59 -5.92 -13.36
N ARG A 382 12.98 -6.43 -12.27
CA ARG A 382 11.98 -7.51 -12.37
C ARG A 382 10.72 -7.10 -13.13
N VAL A 383 10.33 -5.83 -13.07
CA VAL A 383 9.19 -5.32 -13.84
C VAL A 383 9.50 -5.38 -15.33
N THR A 384 10.68 -4.90 -15.71
CA THR A 384 11.14 -4.88 -17.10
C THR A 384 11.16 -6.31 -17.66
N ASP A 385 11.72 -7.27 -16.93
CA ASP A 385 11.78 -8.68 -17.36
C ASP A 385 10.38 -9.32 -17.50
N ALA A 386 9.49 -9.08 -16.52
CA ALA A 386 8.14 -9.65 -16.53
C ALA A 386 7.31 -9.13 -17.71
N LEU A 387 7.41 -7.84 -18.00
CA LEU A 387 6.70 -7.22 -19.12
C LEU A 387 7.29 -7.65 -20.46
N ASN A 388 8.62 -7.77 -20.58
CA ASN A 388 9.27 -8.30 -21.78
C ASN A 388 8.78 -9.72 -22.08
N THR A 389 8.68 -10.57 -21.05
CA THR A 389 8.18 -11.94 -21.18
C THR A 389 6.71 -11.97 -21.61
N ALA A 390 5.87 -11.11 -21.03
CA ALA A 390 4.45 -11.02 -21.39
C ALA A 390 4.23 -10.47 -22.82
N HIS A 391 5.05 -9.51 -23.26
CA HIS A 391 5.01 -8.97 -24.62
C HIS A 391 5.36 -10.04 -25.65
N VAL A 392 6.46 -10.78 -25.42
CA VAL A 392 6.88 -11.89 -26.29
C VAL A 392 5.80 -12.98 -26.33
N ALA A 393 5.16 -13.28 -25.20
CA ALA A 393 4.05 -14.22 -25.16
C ALA A 393 2.84 -13.73 -25.98
N SER A 394 2.49 -12.44 -25.90
CA SER A 394 1.38 -11.86 -26.67
C SER A 394 1.64 -11.73 -28.18
N GLU A 395 2.90 -11.58 -28.60
CA GLU A 395 3.29 -11.59 -30.02
C GLU A 395 3.38 -13.01 -30.59
N SER A 396 3.44 -14.03 -29.72
CA SER A 396 3.51 -15.45 -30.10
C SER A 396 2.15 -16.16 -30.13
N GLU A 397 1.04 -15.48 -29.84
CA GLU A 397 -0.29 -16.04 -30.06
C GLU A 397 -0.56 -16.17 -31.57
N PRO A 398 -0.84 -17.38 -32.09
CA PRO A 398 -1.09 -17.55 -33.52
C PRO A 398 -2.35 -16.80 -33.90
N THR A 399 -2.23 -15.88 -34.87
CA THR A 399 -3.40 -15.20 -35.43
C THR A 399 -4.33 -16.23 -36.08
N ALA A 400 -5.65 -15.99 -36.07
CA ALA A 400 -6.69 -16.87 -36.62
C ALA A 400 -6.53 -17.26 -38.12
N LYS A 401 -5.46 -16.81 -38.79
CA LYS A 401 -5.05 -17.26 -40.12
C LYS A 401 -4.25 -18.58 -40.10
N ASP A 402 -3.62 -18.95 -38.99
CA ASP A 402 -2.77 -20.16 -38.91
C ASP A 402 -3.58 -21.45 -38.67
N GLU A 403 -4.80 -21.36 -38.12
CA GLU A 403 -5.66 -22.54 -37.94
C GLU A 403 -6.13 -23.14 -39.27
N HIS A 404 -6.19 -22.34 -40.34
CA HIS A 404 -6.64 -22.81 -41.65
C HIS A 404 -5.55 -23.58 -42.43
N GLU A 405 -4.27 -23.40 -42.09
CA GLU A 405 -3.15 -24.13 -42.69
C GLU A 405 -2.85 -25.46 -41.98
N VAL A 406 -3.09 -25.54 -40.67
CA VAL A 406 -2.89 -26.76 -39.88
C VAL A 406 -3.95 -27.83 -40.20
N LEU A 407 -5.18 -27.43 -40.55
CA LEU A 407 -6.25 -28.34 -40.96
C LEU A 407 -6.08 -28.89 -42.39
N LYS A 408 -5.31 -28.23 -43.27
CA LYS A 408 -5.00 -28.74 -44.62
C LYS A 408 -3.87 -29.78 -44.66
N ARG A 409 -2.98 -29.81 -43.66
CA ARG A 409 -1.87 -30.78 -43.62
C ARG A 409 -2.24 -32.14 -43.02
N LYS A 410 -3.44 -32.30 -42.45
CA LYS A 410 -3.91 -33.58 -41.89
C LYS A 410 -4.74 -34.44 -42.85
N SER A 411 -5.07 -33.97 -44.05
CA SER A 411 -5.81 -34.74 -45.07
C SER A 411 -4.93 -35.50 -46.06
N ASP A 412 -3.63 -35.22 -46.13
CA ASP A 412 -2.75 -35.75 -47.20
C ASP A 412 -1.81 -36.89 -46.74
N VAL A 413 -1.98 -37.44 -45.52
CA VAL A 413 -1.15 -38.55 -44.98
C VAL A 413 -1.97 -39.83 -44.76
N GLN A 414 -2.91 -40.10 -45.66
CA GLN A 414 -3.51 -41.43 -45.80
C GLN A 414 -3.44 -41.86 -47.27
N LEU A 415 -2.36 -42.57 -47.62
CA LEU A 415 -2.29 -43.63 -48.64
C LEU A 415 -0.82 -43.97 -48.89
N GLN A 416 -0.31 -45.00 -48.20
CA GLN A 416 0.70 -45.95 -48.71
C GLN A 416 1.04 -47.02 -47.65
N GLN A 417 0.45 -48.21 -47.81
CA GLN A 417 1.09 -49.51 -47.55
C GLN A 417 1.55 -50.08 -48.91
N PRO A 418 2.31 -51.19 -49.05
CA PRO A 418 2.82 -52.20 -48.09
C PRO A 418 4.37 -52.40 -48.26
N THR A 419 5.16 -53.32 -47.68
CA THR A 419 5.11 -54.80 -47.57
C THR A 419 6.19 -55.36 -46.63
N THR A 420 5.86 -56.52 -46.08
CA THR A 420 6.60 -57.58 -45.37
C THR A 420 8.07 -57.89 -45.72
N LYS A 421 8.85 -58.31 -44.70
CA LYS A 421 9.58 -59.60 -44.68
C LYS A 421 10.13 -59.98 -43.28
N GLU A 422 9.88 -61.25 -42.93
CA GLU A 422 10.37 -62.05 -41.80
C GLU A 422 11.93 -62.17 -41.82
N THR A 423 12.66 -62.49 -40.74
CA THR A 423 12.71 -63.83 -40.12
C THR A 423 13.60 -63.87 -38.86
N LYS A 424 13.18 -64.72 -37.89
CA LYS A 424 13.83 -65.44 -36.76
C LYS A 424 15.38 -65.43 -36.69
N VAL A 425 16.02 -65.43 -35.51
CA VAL A 425 15.94 -66.38 -34.36
C VAL A 425 15.82 -65.69 -33.01
#